data_AF-A0A350CZC2-F1
#
_entry.id   AF-A0A350CZC2-F1
#
_cell.length_a   1.000
_cell.length_b   1.000
_cell.length_c   1.000
_cell.angle_alpha   90.00
_cell.angle_beta   90.00
_cell.angle_gamma   90.00
#
_symmetry.space_group_name_H-M   'P 1'
#
loop_
_entity.id
_entity.type
_entity.pdbx_description
1 polymer ?
#
loop_
_entity_poly.entity_id
_entity_poly.type
_entity_poly.pdbx_seq_one_letter_code
_entity_poly.pdbx_strand_id
1 'polypeptide(L)'
;MITRRDLLKSVGVGALAAGLSSKPIFAAAEKVVKMEAMLPSPKGNRVVICGGGWAGLTVAKYLKKENPNIEVILIEKRPNFFSCPISNEWLADLVSLDFLSHDYNQPASKYGYKFINAVVIGIERDKKRV
;
A
#
# COMPACT_ATOMS: atom_id res chain seq x y z
N MET A 1 -30.48 7.94 12.96
CA MET A 1 -29.13 7.45 12.60
C MET A 1 -29.11 7.35 11.08
N ILE A 2 -28.33 8.20 10.39
CA ILE A 2 -28.30 8.24 8.92
C ILE A 2 -27.36 7.12 8.46
N THR A 3 -27.82 6.26 7.54
CA THR A 3 -27.04 5.11 7.07
C THR A 3 -26.18 5.50 5.87
N ARG A 4 -25.03 4.84 5.67
CA ARG A 4 -24.15 5.06 4.50
C ARG A 4 -24.89 4.90 3.15
N ARG A 5 -25.94 4.08 3.14
CA ARG A 5 -26.85 3.87 2.00
C ARG A 5 -27.73 5.09 1.68
N ASP A 6 -28.03 5.90 2.67
CA ASP A 6 -28.82 7.13 2.54
C ASP A 6 -27.97 8.29 2.01
N LEU A 7 -26.66 8.29 2.33
CA LEU A 7 -25.68 9.26 1.84
C LEU A 7 -25.40 9.14 0.32
N LEU A 8 -25.35 7.90 -0.21
CA LEU A 8 -25.14 7.67 -1.64
C LEU A 8 -26.33 8.13 -2.51
N LYS A 9 -27.53 8.23 -1.93
CA LYS A 9 -28.72 8.74 -2.62
C LYS A 9 -28.74 10.27 -2.75
N SER A 10 -27.96 11.01 -1.95
CA SER A 10 -27.97 12.47 -1.95
C SER A 10 -26.91 13.14 -2.84
N VAL A 11 -26.00 12.37 -3.45
CA VAL A 11 -24.91 12.90 -4.30
C VAL A 11 -25.33 13.10 -5.77
N GLY A 12 -26.55 12.73 -6.15
CA GLY A 12 -27.01 12.72 -7.55
C GLY A 12 -27.37 14.07 -8.19
N VAL A 13 -27.37 15.19 -7.47
CA VAL A 13 -27.81 16.49 -8.04
C VAL A 13 -26.93 17.63 -7.53
N GLY A 14 -25.92 18.03 -8.32
CA GLY A 14 -25.08 19.17 -7.94
C GLY A 14 -23.96 19.53 -8.93
N ALA A 15 -24.32 20.31 -9.95
CA ALA A 15 -23.49 21.25 -10.71
C ALA A 15 -22.38 20.72 -11.66
N LEU A 16 -22.77 20.59 -12.93
CA LEU A 16 -21.91 20.83 -14.09
C LEU A 16 -21.49 22.31 -14.16
N ALA A 17 -20.28 22.52 -14.71
CA ALA A 17 -19.76 23.71 -15.40
C ALA A 17 -19.17 24.86 -14.56
N ALA A 18 -17.84 25.00 -14.61
CA ALA A 18 -17.13 26.20 -15.07
C ALA A 18 -15.61 26.00 -15.00
N GLY A 19 -14.87 26.33 -16.08
CA GLY A 19 -13.43 26.61 -16.00
C GLY A 19 -12.55 25.91 -17.04
N LEU A 20 -12.54 26.44 -18.25
CA LEU A 20 -11.52 26.20 -19.28
C LEU A 20 -10.14 26.75 -18.86
N SER A 21 -9.09 26.10 -19.39
CA SER A 21 -7.73 26.60 -19.58
C SER A 21 -6.78 26.66 -18.37
N SER A 22 -5.93 25.65 -18.26
CA SER A 22 -4.51 25.88 -17.95
C SER A 22 -3.66 24.78 -18.58
N LYS A 23 -2.77 25.21 -19.48
CA LYS A 23 -1.71 24.48 -20.21
C LYS A 23 -1.23 23.19 -19.52
N PRO A 24 -0.97 22.09 -20.26
CA PRO A 24 -0.31 20.93 -19.66
C PRO A 24 1.13 21.32 -19.30
N ILE A 25 1.37 21.53 -18.01
CA ILE A 25 2.70 21.59 -17.41
C ILE A 25 3.23 20.15 -17.38
N PHE A 26 3.55 19.56 -18.53
CA PHE A 26 4.24 18.27 -18.62
C PHE A 26 5.74 18.45 -18.91
N ALA A 27 6.29 19.66 -18.73
CA ALA A 27 7.72 19.95 -18.89
C ALA A 27 8.51 19.98 -17.56
N ALA A 28 7.88 19.69 -16.42
CA ALA A 28 8.52 19.68 -15.11
C ALA A 28 8.78 18.26 -14.56
N ALA A 29 8.59 17.21 -15.36
CA ALA A 29 8.73 15.82 -14.94
C ALA A 29 10.18 15.31 -14.88
N GLU A 30 11.18 16.12 -15.26
CA GLU A 30 12.57 15.66 -15.39
C GLU A 30 13.48 16.00 -14.21
N LYS A 31 12.99 16.74 -13.21
CA LYS A 31 13.63 16.73 -11.90
C LYS A 31 13.24 15.46 -11.17
N VAL A 32 13.88 14.35 -11.57
CA VAL A 32 14.10 13.20 -10.70
C VAL A 32 14.85 13.77 -9.49
N VAL A 33 14.08 14.13 -8.47
CA VAL A 33 14.61 14.39 -7.14
C VAL A 33 15.52 13.22 -6.84
N LYS A 34 16.79 13.50 -6.57
CA LYS A 34 17.78 12.48 -6.21
C LYS A 34 17.31 11.91 -4.87
N MET A 35 16.39 10.95 -4.94
CA MET A 35 15.70 10.40 -3.79
C MET A 35 16.74 9.56 -3.08
N GLU A 36 17.17 10.05 -1.93
CA GLU A 36 18.10 9.31 -1.09
C GLU A 36 17.47 7.96 -0.72
N ALA A 37 18.30 6.94 -0.63
CA ALA A 37 17.82 5.61 -0.30
C ALA A 37 17.20 5.63 1.11
N MET A 38 15.94 5.18 1.23
CA MET A 38 15.24 5.10 2.51
C MET A 38 15.92 4.17 3.52
N LEU A 39 16.74 3.25 3.04
CA LEU A 39 17.48 2.27 3.83
C LEU A 39 18.95 2.27 3.40
N PRO A 40 19.88 2.00 4.34
CA PRO A 40 21.28 1.78 3.98
C PRO A 40 21.41 0.56 3.05
N SER A 41 22.54 0.46 2.37
CA SER A 41 22.91 -0.73 1.60
C SER A 41 22.78 -1.98 2.45
N PRO A 42 22.23 -3.07 1.90
CA PRO A 42 22.03 -4.31 2.65
C PRO A 42 23.38 -4.91 3.04
N LYS A 43 23.47 -5.44 4.27
CA LYS A 43 24.66 -6.17 4.76
C LYS A 43 24.69 -7.64 4.32
N GLY A 44 23.63 -8.11 3.67
CA GLY A 44 23.45 -9.48 3.21
C GLY A 44 22.33 -9.57 2.17
N ASN A 45 21.69 -10.73 2.05
CA ASN A 45 20.58 -10.89 1.12
C ASN A 45 19.36 -10.09 1.60
N ARG A 46 18.90 -9.14 0.78
CA ARG A 46 17.68 -8.37 1.00
C ARG A 46 16.62 -8.73 -0.03
N VAL A 47 15.41 -8.99 0.45
CA VAL A 47 14.23 -9.18 -0.39
C VAL A 47 13.26 -8.03 -0.13
N VAL A 48 12.91 -7.32 -1.19
CA VAL A 48 11.91 -6.24 -1.16
C VAL A 48 10.63 -6.75 -1.80
N ILE A 49 9.54 -6.71 -1.04
CA ILE A 49 8.20 -7.15 -1.44
C ILE A 49 7.38 -5.89 -1.71
N CYS A 50 6.91 -5.74 -2.95
CA CYS A 50 6.09 -4.61 -3.38
C CYS A 50 4.61 -5.00 -3.31
N GLY A 51 3.90 -4.51 -2.30
CA GLY A 51 2.47 -4.75 -2.10
C GLY A 51 2.17 -5.60 -0.86
N GLY A 52 1.35 -5.07 0.03
CA GLY A 52 0.94 -5.66 1.31
C GLY A 52 -0.40 -6.41 1.23
N GLY A 53 -0.67 -7.11 0.14
CA GLY A 53 -1.85 -7.96 0.02
C GLY A 53 -1.67 -9.32 0.72
N TRP A 54 -2.65 -10.21 0.53
CA TRP A 54 -2.59 -11.60 0.99
C TRP A 54 -1.28 -12.31 0.61
N ALA A 55 -0.87 -12.18 -0.65
CA ALA A 55 0.35 -12.79 -1.16
C ALA A 55 1.60 -12.16 -0.53
N GLY A 56 1.70 -10.82 -0.51
CA GLY A 56 2.88 -10.12 -0.01
C GLY A 56 3.14 -10.39 1.48
N LEU A 57 2.09 -10.38 2.30
CA LEU A 57 2.18 -10.71 3.73
C LEU A 57 2.58 -12.18 3.96
N THR A 58 2.01 -13.08 3.17
CA THR A 58 2.37 -14.51 3.20
C THR A 58 3.84 -14.70 2.86
N VAL A 59 4.31 -14.10 1.75
CA VAL A 59 5.72 -14.18 1.34
C VAL A 59 6.63 -13.60 2.42
N ALA A 60 6.30 -12.43 2.99
CA ALA A 60 7.11 -11.80 4.04
C ALA A 60 7.28 -12.71 5.26
N LYS A 61 6.17 -13.30 5.73
CA LYS A 61 6.17 -14.25 6.85
C LYS A 61 7.00 -15.49 6.55
N TYR A 62 6.78 -16.12 5.40
CA TYR A 62 7.42 -17.40 5.09
C TYR A 62 8.90 -17.23 4.75
N LEU A 63 9.32 -16.14 4.08
CA LEU A 63 10.74 -15.85 3.89
C LEU A 63 11.50 -15.77 5.22
N LYS A 64 10.94 -15.05 6.20
CA LYS A 64 11.52 -14.96 7.55
C LYS A 64 11.50 -16.29 8.30
N LYS A 65 10.47 -17.11 8.09
CA LYS A 65 10.35 -18.44 8.69
C LYS A 65 11.41 -19.40 8.14
N GLU A 66 11.57 -19.46 6.81
CA GLU A 66 12.50 -20.39 6.15
C GLU A 66 13.96 -19.92 6.28
N ASN A 67 14.21 -18.61 6.30
CA ASN A 67 15.54 -18.07 6.55
C ASN A 67 15.49 -16.77 7.37
N PRO A 68 15.70 -16.86 8.69
CA PRO A 68 15.71 -15.69 9.58
C PRO A 68 16.80 -14.66 9.28
N ASN A 69 17.86 -15.04 8.56
CA ASN A 69 19.01 -14.17 8.29
C ASN A 69 18.79 -13.22 7.08
N ILE A 70 17.74 -13.45 6.28
CA ILE A 70 17.40 -12.56 5.16
C ILE A 70 16.75 -11.29 5.70
N GLU A 71 17.16 -10.15 5.15
CA GLU A 71 16.50 -8.88 5.39
C GLU A 71 15.25 -8.78 4.49
N VAL A 72 14.08 -8.85 5.09
CA VAL A 72 12.81 -8.80 4.36
C VAL A 72 12.16 -7.43 4.60
N ILE A 73 11.90 -6.71 3.51
CA ILE A 73 11.24 -5.40 3.50
C ILE A 73 9.93 -5.52 2.74
N LEU A 74 8.81 -5.18 3.38
CA LEU A 74 7.49 -5.09 2.76
C LEU A 74 7.13 -3.62 2.57
N ILE A 75 6.87 -3.21 1.32
CA ILE A 75 6.42 -1.86 0.97
C ILE A 75 4.95 -1.92 0.58
N GLU A 76 4.11 -1.11 1.21
CA GLU A 76 2.68 -0.99 0.83
C GLU A 76 2.21 0.46 0.97
N LYS A 77 1.39 0.90 0.01
CA LYS A 77 0.89 2.28 -0.03
C LYS A 77 -0.15 2.57 1.05
N ARG A 78 -0.98 1.59 1.40
CA ARG A 78 -2.02 1.77 2.41
C ARG A 78 -1.45 1.59 3.82
N PRO A 79 -1.89 2.41 4.80
CA PRO A 79 -1.42 2.29 6.18
C PRO A 79 -1.96 1.02 6.86
N ASN A 80 -3.11 0.52 6.39
CA ASN A 80 -3.76 -0.69 6.90
C ASN A 80 -4.05 -1.66 5.75
N PHE A 81 -3.96 -2.94 6.06
CA PHE A 81 -4.49 -3.99 5.21
C PHE A 81 -6.01 -3.86 5.13
N PHE A 82 -6.56 -4.14 3.97
CA PHE A 82 -8.00 -4.25 3.76
C PHE A 82 -8.25 -5.42 2.83
N SER A 83 -9.02 -6.39 3.32
CA SER A 83 -9.32 -7.61 2.59
C SER A 83 -10.37 -7.35 1.50
N CYS A 84 -9.95 -7.31 0.24
CA CYS A 84 -10.90 -7.22 -0.88
C CYS A 84 -11.87 -8.41 -0.94
N PRO A 85 -11.44 -9.68 -0.76
CA PRO A 85 -12.34 -10.83 -0.87
C PRO A 85 -13.49 -10.83 0.14
N ILE A 86 -13.28 -10.27 1.34
CA ILE A 86 -14.25 -10.25 2.43
C ILE A 86 -15.12 -8.97 2.40
N SER A 87 -14.82 -8.03 1.50
CA SER A 87 -15.49 -6.72 1.46
C SER A 87 -17.01 -6.80 1.19
N ASN A 88 -17.49 -7.86 0.54
CA ASN A 88 -18.92 -8.08 0.32
C ASN A 88 -19.69 -8.32 1.63
N GLU A 89 -19.10 -9.00 2.61
CA GLU A 89 -19.73 -9.23 3.91
C GLU A 89 -19.88 -7.91 4.68
N TRP A 90 -18.89 -7.03 4.55
CA TRP A 90 -18.97 -5.68 5.13
C TRP A 90 -20.03 -4.82 4.44
N LEU A 91 -20.15 -4.90 3.11
CA LEU A 91 -21.21 -4.19 2.36
C LEU A 91 -22.62 -4.69 2.70
N ALA A 92 -22.74 -5.95 3.10
CA ALA A 92 -23.99 -6.57 3.54
C ALA A 92 -24.28 -6.40 5.04
N ASP A 93 -23.46 -5.61 5.76
CA ASP A 93 -23.55 -5.40 7.22
C ASP A 93 -23.46 -6.70 8.05
N LEU A 94 -22.77 -7.72 7.53
CA LEU A 94 -22.56 -9.01 8.22
C LEU A 94 -21.31 -9.01 9.11
N VAL A 95 -20.32 -8.18 8.80
CA VAL A 95 -19.06 -8.05 9.56
C VAL A 95 -18.69 -6.58 9.77
N SER A 96 -17.95 -6.31 10.85
CA SER A 96 -17.45 -4.97 11.15
C SER A 96 -16.26 -4.57 10.26
N LEU A 97 -15.93 -3.28 10.24
CA LEU A 97 -14.73 -2.80 9.53
C LEU A 97 -13.45 -3.39 10.14
N ASP A 98 -13.41 -3.58 11.47
CA ASP A 98 -12.24 -4.11 12.19
C ASP A 98 -11.96 -5.58 11.85
N PHE A 99 -13.00 -6.32 11.41
CA PHE A 99 -12.82 -7.67 10.85
C PHE A 99 -12.15 -7.64 9.47
N LEU A 100 -12.33 -6.56 8.71
CA LEU A 100 -11.86 -6.43 7.33
C LEU A 100 -10.49 -5.74 7.22
N SER A 101 -10.20 -4.85 8.17
CA SER A 101 -9.06 -3.96 8.17
C SER A 101 -8.10 -4.31 9.30
N HIS A 102 -6.84 -4.54 8.97
CA HIS A 102 -5.82 -4.94 9.95
C HIS A 102 -4.56 -4.08 9.80
N ASP A 103 -3.82 -3.90 10.88
CA ASP A 103 -2.57 -3.16 10.84
C ASP A 103 -1.43 -4.02 10.27
N TYR A 104 -0.45 -3.36 9.66
CA TYR A 104 0.74 -4.03 9.11
C TYR A 104 1.87 -4.21 10.15
N ASN A 105 1.85 -3.45 11.24
CA ASN A 105 2.95 -3.38 12.19
C ASN A 105 3.01 -4.59 13.11
N GLN A 106 1.85 -5.09 13.56
CA GLN A 106 1.73 -6.30 14.38
C GLN A 106 2.34 -7.52 13.69
N PRO A 107 1.94 -7.90 12.45
CA PRO A 107 2.56 -9.05 11.79
C PRO A 107 4.02 -8.79 11.43
N ALA A 108 4.42 -7.56 11.10
CA ALA A 108 5.82 -7.21 10.86
C ALA A 108 6.70 -7.46 12.09
N SER A 109 6.28 -6.94 13.24
CA SER A 109 6.96 -7.16 14.52
C SER A 109 6.96 -8.63 14.92
N LYS A 110 5.84 -9.34 14.73
CA LYS A 110 5.71 -10.75 15.08
C LYS A 110 6.60 -11.68 14.25
N TYR A 111 6.74 -11.40 12.95
CA TYR A 111 7.48 -12.26 12.01
C TYR A 111 8.88 -11.74 11.66
N GLY A 112 9.28 -10.57 12.16
CA GLY A 112 10.65 -10.06 12.05
C GLY A 112 11.02 -9.55 10.66
N TYR A 113 10.04 -9.04 9.89
CA TYR A 113 10.29 -8.27 8.66
C TYR A 113 10.03 -6.79 8.89
N LYS A 114 10.58 -5.92 8.05
CA LYS A 114 10.35 -4.48 8.13
C LYS A 114 9.19 -4.08 7.23
N PHE A 115 8.24 -3.32 7.77
CA PHE A 115 7.19 -2.67 6.98
C PHE A 115 7.56 -1.21 6.68
N ILE A 116 7.35 -0.77 5.44
CA ILE A 116 7.48 0.62 5.02
C ILE A 116 6.19 1.04 4.34
N ASN A 117 5.52 2.04 4.90
CA ASN A 117 4.34 2.63 4.27
C ASN A 117 4.78 3.65 3.20
N ALA A 118 4.83 3.21 1.95
CA ALA A 118 5.24 4.04 0.82
C ALA A 118 4.64 3.51 -0.50
N VAL A 119 4.64 4.37 -1.52
CA VAL A 119 4.24 3.99 -2.88
C VAL A 119 5.49 3.62 -3.67
N VAL A 120 5.48 2.45 -4.30
CA VAL A 120 6.50 2.09 -5.30
C VAL A 120 6.13 2.76 -6.62
N ILE A 121 7.02 3.62 -7.11
CA ILE A 121 6.80 4.40 -8.35
C ILE A 121 7.65 3.92 -9.54
N GLY A 122 8.64 3.07 -9.30
CA GLY A 122 9.53 2.56 -10.34
C GLY A 122 10.37 1.39 -9.83
N ILE A 123 10.91 0.61 -10.77
CA ILE A 123 11.84 -0.50 -10.48
C ILE A 123 12.98 -0.41 -11.49
N GLU A 124 14.19 -0.18 -11.01
CA GLU A 124 15.42 -0.17 -11.80
C GLU A 124 16.16 -1.49 -11.61
N ARG A 125 15.94 -2.41 -12.55
CA ARG A 125 16.44 -3.80 -12.46
C ARG A 125 17.95 -3.89 -12.55
N ASP A 126 18.56 -3.08 -13.40
CA ASP A 126 20.01 -2.95 -13.59
C ASP A 126 20.71 -2.49 -12.31
N LYS A 127 20.09 -1.57 -11.58
CA LYS A 127 20.60 -1.04 -10.31
C LYS A 127 20.11 -1.79 -9.07
N LYS A 128 19.22 -2.79 -9.24
CA LYS A 128 18.54 -3.51 -8.17
C LYS A 128 17.88 -2.56 -7.15
N ARG A 129 17.19 -1.52 -7.66
CA ARG A 129 16.52 -0.48 -6.87
C ARG A 129 15.00 -0.49 -7.11
N VAL A 130 14.26 -0.22 -6.04
CA VAL A 130 12.80 -0.05 -5.97
C VAL A 130 12.52 1.26 -5.25
#